data_AF-A0A0K1E1X3-F1
#
_entry.id   AF-A0A0K1E1X3-F1
#
_cell.length_a   1.000
_cell.length_b   1.000
_cell.length_c   1.000
_cell.angle_alpha   90.00
_cell.angle_beta   90.00
_cell.angle_gamma   90.00
#
_symmetry.space_group_name_H-M   'P 1'
#
loop_
_entity.id
_entity.type
_entity.pdbx_description
1 polymer ?
#
loop_
_entity_poly.entity_id
_entity_poly.type
_entity_poly.pdbx_seq_one_letter_code
_entity_poly.pdbx_strand_id
1 'polypeptide(L)'
;MSPPVVFIFRDCPPPHLMALAEWGFSVASLSRCPGVEHVADVRSYIKGKFVIIVGDRKLAEELRVGHATVAEVEKFLRWLSKGVPAVYKPYMQ
;
A
#
# COMPACT_ATOMS: atom_id res chain seq x y z
N MET A 1 0.61 -7.79 15.13
CA MET A 1 0.18 -8.42 13.85
C MET A 1 0.56 -7.46 12.74
N SER A 2 1.26 -7.92 11.68
CA SER A 2 1.45 -7.08 10.50
C SER A 2 0.09 -6.76 9.88
N PRO A 3 -0.10 -5.55 9.33
CA PRO A 3 -1.34 -5.21 8.64
C PRO A 3 -1.72 -6.27 7.61
N PRO A 4 -3.03 -6.59 7.48
CA PRO A 4 -3.46 -7.64 6.58
C PRO A 4 -3.18 -7.33 5.10
N VAL A 5 -3.04 -6.05 4.76
CA VAL A 5 -2.94 -5.56 3.38
C VAL A 5 -1.66 -4.75 3.16
N VAL A 6 -0.96 -5.05 2.07
CA VAL A 6 0.27 -4.34 1.64
C VAL A 6 0.10 -3.76 0.24
N PHE A 7 0.44 -2.49 0.10
CA PHE A 7 0.55 -1.80 -1.19
C PHE A 7 2.03 -1.75 -1.60
N ILE A 8 2.35 -2.36 -2.74
CA ILE A 8 3.73 -2.40 -3.27
C ILE A 8 3.80 -1.54 -4.52
N PHE A 9 4.78 -0.65 -4.54
CA PHE A 9 5.11 0.20 -5.68
C PHE A 9 6.38 -0.32 -6.35
N ARG A 10 6.47 -0.25 -7.68
CA ARG A 10 7.73 -0.55 -8.38
C ARG A 10 8.81 0.47 -8.00
N ASP A 11 8.45 1.75 -8.04
CA ASP A 11 9.30 2.88 -7.68
C ASP A 11 8.85 3.54 -6.37
N CYS A 12 9.37 4.72 -6.07
CA CYS A 12 8.94 5.43 -4.86
C CYS A 12 7.47 5.82 -4.96
N PRO A 13 6.67 5.53 -3.91
CA PRO A 13 5.27 5.93 -3.88
C PRO A 13 5.15 7.46 -3.98
N PRO A 14 4.13 7.96 -4.69
CA PRO A 14 3.78 9.37 -4.62
C PRO A 14 3.59 9.82 -3.16
N PRO A 15 4.11 10.98 -2.73
CA PRO A 15 4.10 11.37 -1.32
C PRO A 15 2.71 11.34 -0.67
N HIS A 16 1.67 11.75 -1.39
CA HIS A 16 0.29 11.74 -0.88
C HIS A 16 -0.29 10.34 -0.65
N LEU A 17 0.28 9.30 -1.28
CA LEU A 17 -0.12 7.92 -1.03
C LEU A 17 0.53 7.31 0.22
N MET A 18 1.49 7.99 0.84
CA MET A 18 2.02 7.59 2.14
C MET A 18 0.96 7.64 3.25
N ALA A 19 -0.14 8.37 3.04
CA ALA A 19 -1.30 8.34 3.92
C ALA A 19 -1.86 6.92 4.15
N LEU A 20 -1.61 5.96 3.24
CA LEU A 20 -1.95 4.55 3.46
C LEU A 20 -1.33 4.00 4.76
N ALA A 21 -0.09 4.40 5.07
CA ALA A 21 0.60 3.99 6.29
C ALA A 21 -0.08 4.58 7.54
N GLU A 22 -0.55 5.83 7.45
CA GLU A 22 -1.33 6.46 8.52
C GLU A 22 -2.61 5.65 8.77
N TRP A 23 -3.30 5.21 7.73
CA TRP A 23 -4.49 4.34 7.83
C TRP A 23 -4.20 2.89 8.24
N GLY A 24 -2.96 2.57 8.63
CA GLY A 24 -2.57 1.25 9.13
C GLY A 24 -2.30 0.21 8.04
N PHE A 25 -2.19 0.60 6.77
CA PHE A 25 -1.76 -0.30 5.69
C PHE A 25 -0.23 -0.35 5.61
N SER A 26 0.34 -1.45 5.12
CA SER A 26 1.78 -1.47 4.82
C SER A 26 2.04 -0.88 3.45
N VAL A 27 3.08 -0.04 3.35
CA VAL A 27 3.55 0.55 2.08
C VAL A 27 4.99 0.09 1.85
N ALA A 28 5.21 -0.53 0.71
CA ALA A 28 6.51 -1.06 0.33
C ALA A 28 6.89 -0.66 -1.10
N SER A 29 8.18 -0.69 -1.41
CA SER A 29 8.70 -0.42 -2.76
C SER A 29 9.74 -1.46 -3.17
N LEU A 30 9.76 -1.79 -4.47
CA LEU A 30 10.84 -2.59 -5.05
C LEU A 30 12.13 -1.77 -5.25
N SER A 31 11.99 -0.44 -5.29
CA SER A 31 13.10 0.50 -5.30
C SER A 31 13.44 0.97 -3.89
N ARG A 32 14.69 1.39 -3.66
CA ARG A 32 15.09 1.95 -2.37
C ARG A 32 14.59 3.38 -2.23
N CYS A 33 13.61 3.59 -1.37
CA CYS A 33 12.96 4.88 -1.17
C CYS A 33 13.05 5.31 0.31
N PRO A 34 13.44 6.56 0.62
CA PRO A 34 13.51 7.04 1.99
C PRO A 34 12.16 6.90 2.71
N GLY A 35 12.16 6.30 3.91
CA GLY A 35 10.96 6.15 4.73
C GLY A 35 9.94 5.10 4.24
N VAL A 36 10.31 4.25 3.28
CA VAL A 36 9.46 3.18 2.74
C VAL A 36 10.17 1.84 2.89
N GLU A 37 9.42 0.79 3.23
CA GLU A 37 9.99 -0.56 3.31
C GLU A 37 10.47 -1.01 1.91
N HIS A 38 11.75 -1.37 1.80
CA HIS A 38 12.32 -1.87 0.56
C HIS A 38 12.20 -3.40 0.47
N VAL A 39 11.67 -3.89 -0.64
CA VAL A 39 11.42 -5.32 -0.90
C VAL A 39 12.31 -5.81 -2.04
N ALA A 40 13.40 -6.49 -1.69
CA ALA A 40 14.35 -7.05 -2.65
C ALA A 40 13.84 -8.36 -3.31
N ASP A 41 13.25 -9.25 -2.53
CA ASP A 41 12.63 -10.50 -3.03
C ASP A 41 11.11 -10.43 -2.84
N VAL A 42 10.43 -9.93 -3.88
CA VAL A 42 8.98 -9.78 -3.87
C VAL A 42 8.26 -11.11 -3.70
N ARG A 43 8.77 -12.21 -4.29
CA ARG A 43 8.07 -13.50 -4.26
C ARG A 43 8.02 -14.10 -2.86
N SER A 44 9.10 -13.99 -2.12
CA SER A 44 9.11 -14.42 -0.72
C SER A 44 8.30 -13.46 0.16
N TYR A 45 8.42 -12.16 -0.10
CA TYR A 45 7.75 -11.12 0.69
C TYR A 45 6.22 -11.20 0.66
N ILE A 46 5.62 -11.54 -0.49
CA ILE A 46 4.16 -11.58 -0.65
C ILE A 46 3.49 -12.81 -0.01
N LYS A 47 4.25 -13.84 0.40
CA LYS A 47 3.67 -15.07 0.95
C LYS A 47 2.88 -14.78 2.23
N GLY A 48 1.61 -15.20 2.23
CA GLY A 48 0.71 -15.03 3.38
C GLY A 48 0.21 -13.60 3.60
N LYS A 49 0.43 -12.68 2.65
CA LYS A 49 -0.04 -11.29 2.72
C LYS A 49 -1.13 -11.03 1.68
N PHE A 50 -2.05 -10.12 1.96
CA PHE A 50 -2.95 -9.60 0.94
C PHE A 50 -2.25 -8.44 0.22
N VAL A 51 -1.90 -8.63 -1.05
CA VAL A 51 -1.00 -7.72 -1.77
C VAL A 51 -1.71 -7.02 -2.91
N ILE A 52 -1.44 -5.72 -3.03
CA ILE A 52 -1.88 -4.87 -4.13
C ILE A 52 -0.63 -4.23 -4.74
N ILE A 53 -0.35 -4.53 -6.01
CA ILE A 53 0.67 -3.80 -6.78
C ILE A 53 0.03 -2.52 -7.32
N VAL A 54 0.69 -1.39 -7.10
CA VAL A 54 0.20 -0.08 -7.51
C VAL A 54 0.90 0.41 -8.77
N GLY A 55 0.13 0.68 -9.83
CA GLY A 55 0.61 1.29 -11.08
C GLY A 55 1.31 0.33 -12.05
N ASP A 56 1.49 -0.94 -11.69
CA ASP A 56 2.20 -1.93 -12.51
C ASP A 56 1.39 -3.21 -12.68
N ARG A 57 0.47 -3.16 -13.64
CA ARG A 57 -0.45 -4.28 -13.94
C ARG A 57 0.30 -5.56 -14.33
N LYS A 58 1.36 -5.45 -15.12
CA LYS A 58 2.10 -6.61 -15.62
C LYS A 58 2.72 -7.39 -14.46
N LEU A 59 3.36 -6.69 -13.52
CA LEU A 59 3.92 -7.33 -12.33
C LEU A 59 2.84 -7.96 -11.44
N ALA A 60 1.69 -7.28 -11.28
CA ALA A 60 0.57 -7.83 -10.53
C ALA A 60 0.07 -9.16 -11.10
N GLU A 61 -0.06 -9.24 -12.43
CA GLU A 61 -0.46 -10.44 -13.17
C GLU A 61 0.59 -11.56 -13.03
N GLU A 62 1.88 -11.23 -13.18
CA GLU A 62 2.98 -12.19 -13.02
C GLU A 62 3.04 -12.78 -11.61
N LEU A 63 2.75 -11.97 -10.58
CA LEU A 63 2.72 -12.38 -9.19
C LEU A 63 1.36 -12.96 -8.76
N ARG A 64 0.34 -12.86 -9.60
CA ARG A 64 -1.06 -13.28 -9.32
C ARG A 64 -1.64 -12.63 -8.06
N VAL A 65 -1.44 -11.33 -7.91
CA VAL A 65 -1.94 -10.52 -6.78
C VAL A 65 -2.86 -9.39 -7.27
N GLY A 66 -3.43 -8.62 -6.36
CA GLY A 66 -4.27 -7.48 -6.70
C GLY A 66 -3.49 -6.40 -7.45
N HIS A 67 -4.17 -5.70 -8.36
CA HIS A 67 -3.66 -4.51 -9.04
C HIS A 67 -4.55 -3.31 -8.73
N ALA A 68 -3.93 -2.15 -8.52
CA ALA A 68 -4.64 -0.87 -8.50
C ALA A 68 -3.81 0.18 -9.24
N THR A 69 -4.48 1.09 -9.93
CA THR A 69 -3.85 2.31 -10.43
C THR A 69 -3.65 3.31 -9.29
N VAL A 70 -2.72 4.26 -9.46
CA VAL A 70 -2.53 5.37 -8.51
C VAL A 70 -3.87 6.10 -8.25
N ALA A 71 -4.64 6.38 -9.30
CA ALA A 71 -5.93 7.08 -9.18
C ALA A 71 -6.99 6.31 -8.38
N GLU A 72 -7.01 4.97 -8.48
CA GLU A 72 -7.90 4.12 -7.69
C GLU A 72 -7.51 4.14 -6.21
N VAL A 73 -6.20 4.09 -5.91
CA VAL A 73 -5.70 4.19 -4.54
C VAL A 73 -6.00 5.56 -3.94
N GLU A 74 -5.89 6.65 -4.71
CA GLU A 74 -6.34 7.97 -4.28
C GLU A 74 -7.84 8.04 -3.99
N LYS A 75 -8.66 7.41 -4.85
CA LYS A 75 -10.11 7.34 -4.65
C LYS A 75 -10.44 6.56 -3.38
N PHE A 76 -9.70 5.50 -3.10
CA PHE A 76 -9.81 4.72 -1.88
C PHE A 76 -9.45 5.56 -0.64
N LEU A 77 -8.33 6.28 -0.65
CA LEU A 77 -7.96 7.20 0.45
C LEU A 77 -9.02 8.28 0.68
N ARG A 78 -9.55 8.90 -0.40
CA ARG A 78 -10.65 9.88 -0.31
C ARG A 78 -11.94 9.28 0.26
N TRP A 79 -12.17 7.99 0.04
CA TRP A 79 -13.31 7.30 0.61
C TRP A 79 -13.12 7.02 2.10
N LEU A 80 -11.92 6.56 2.50
CA LEU A 80 -11.57 6.36 3.91
C LEU A 80 -11.73 7.65 4.72
N SER A 81 -11.27 8.79 4.18
CA SER A 81 -11.40 10.09 4.83
C SER A 81 -12.85 10.58 4.98
N LYS A 82 -13.79 10.06 4.19
CA LYS A 82 -15.23 10.41 4.27
C LYS A 82 -15.99 9.53 5.25
N GLY A 83 -15.49 8.32 5.56
CA GLY A 83 -16.18 7.32 6.36
C GLY A 83 -15.97 7.41 7.88
N VAL A 84 -15.12 8.34 8.36
CA VAL A 84 -14.74 8.44 9.78
C VAL A 84 -15.20 9.79 10.35
N PRO A 85 -16.17 9.82 11.29
CA PRO A 85 -16.37 10.99 12.13
C PRO A 85 -15.08 11.27 12.89
N ALA A 86 -14.67 12.55 12.98
CA ALA A 86 -13.40 12.99 13.58
C ALA A 86 -13.12 12.48 15.02
N VAL A 87 -14.11 11.84 15.66
CA VAL A 87 -14.08 11.30 17.02
C VAL A 87 -13.34 9.96 17.13
N TYR A 88 -13.20 9.18 16.04
CA TYR A 88 -12.54 7.86 16.09
C TYR A 88 -11.09 7.92 15.54
N LYS A 89 -10.19 8.56 16.29
CA LYS A 89 -8.73 8.36 16.17
C LYS A 89 -8.05 7.91 17.48
N PRO A 90 -8.57 6.94 18.27
CA PRO A 90 -7.87 6.52 19.49
C PRO A 90 -6.77 5.46 19.25
N TYR A 91 -6.57 4.96 18.02
CA TYR A 91 -5.61 3.86 17.74
C TYR A 91 -4.36 4.27 16.95
N MET A 92 -4.09 5.57 16.81
CA MET A 92 -2.84 6.11 16.23
C MET A 92 -2.05 6.87 17.30
N GLN A 93 -1.69 6.18 18.38
CA GLN A 93 -0.71 6.63 19.37
C GLN A 93 0.36 5.57 19.52
#